data_AF-A0A1B8GRR7-F1
#
_entry.id   AF-A0A1B8GRR7-F1
#
_cell.length_a   1.000
_cell.length_b   1.000
_cell.length_c   1.000
_cell.angle_alpha   90.00
_cell.angle_beta   90.00
_cell.angle_gamma   90.00
#
_symmetry.space_group_name_H-M   'P 1'
#
loop_
_entity.id
_entity.type
_entity.pdbx_description
1 polymer ?
#
loop_
_entity_poly.entity_id
_entity_poly.type
_entity_poly.pdbx_seq_one_letter_code
_entity_poly.pdbx_strand_id
1 'polypeptide(L)'
;MAQRKDFHVAVCGGGIGGLCLTIGLLRQNVSVKLYEAASAFAEVGAGVSFGPNTIRAMELIDPLIAKGFENCATTNGWPEKKDTWFDFRTGQEKGTRGGVVAAVNTHVADVKTRGKGEIGQNSTHRAHFLHELVKLIPDEVPEFGKRLKNIEEKGDKMVLTFEDGTTAEADAVIGCDGIKSRTREILLGIDHEAAHAVFSGKYAYRGLIPMDIAVDALGDELAKNSQMYMGEHGHVLTFPIEKGKTMNVVAFRTKPDGKWDDEKWVLASKKEDMVTDFAGWGDKVTSIISLMEKFDVWALFEHPPAPTYYKDRLCLLGDAAHASTPHQGAGAGQAIEDAFILSHLFGQVRSAADITQAFKAYDAVRRPRSQRVVTTSKEAGCLYEMEDGEVGSDLDKARENLLARCKWIWENDLNSQFREAQDAMMNGSKI
;
A
#
# COMPACT_ATOMS: atom_id res chain seq x y z
N MET A 1 28.69 -20.93 6.57
CA MET A 1 27.63 -20.33 5.74
C MET A 1 26.58 -21.41 5.52
N ALA A 2 25.29 -21.11 5.66
CA ALA A 2 24.25 -22.08 5.34
C ALA A 2 24.32 -22.45 3.85
N GLN A 3 24.03 -23.70 3.51
CA GLN A 3 24.04 -24.17 2.13
C GLN A 3 22.92 -23.50 1.34
N ARG A 4 23.21 -23.04 0.12
CA ARG A 4 22.20 -22.53 -0.80
C ARG A 4 21.16 -23.62 -1.08
N LYS A 5 19.88 -23.23 -1.08
CA LYS A 5 18.78 -24.14 -1.44
C LYS A 5 18.92 -24.59 -2.90
N ASP A 6 18.44 -25.79 -3.21
CA ASP A 6 18.58 -26.45 -4.52
C ASP A 6 17.47 -26.11 -5.54
N PHE A 7 16.59 -25.17 -5.19
CA PHE A 7 15.51 -24.68 -6.05
C PHE A 7 15.65 -23.18 -6.35
N HIS A 8 15.04 -22.74 -7.44
CA HIS A 8 15.07 -21.37 -7.95
C HIS A 8 13.69 -20.71 -7.99
N VAL A 9 13.62 -19.45 -7.57
CA VAL A 9 12.39 -18.65 -7.54
C VAL A 9 12.50 -17.46 -8.49
N ALA A 10 11.50 -17.27 -9.34
CA ALA A 10 11.31 -16.05 -10.13
C ALA A 10 10.34 -15.11 -9.43
N VAL A 11 10.76 -13.88 -9.17
CA VAL A 11 9.90 -12.79 -8.67
C VAL A 11 9.58 -11.86 -9.85
N CYS A 12 8.30 -11.66 -10.16
CA CYS A 12 7.87 -10.80 -11.27
C CYS A 12 7.33 -9.48 -10.72
N GLY A 13 8.08 -8.39 -10.83
CA GLY A 13 7.72 -7.05 -10.37
C GLY A 13 8.63 -6.53 -9.26
N GLY A 14 9.37 -5.47 -9.55
CA GLY A 14 10.34 -4.79 -8.69
C GLY A 14 9.75 -3.64 -7.88
N GLY A 15 8.49 -3.74 -7.47
CA GLY A 15 7.90 -2.83 -6.49
C GLY A 15 8.42 -3.07 -5.07
N ILE A 16 7.93 -2.28 -4.09
CA ILE A 16 8.33 -2.40 -2.67
C ILE A 16 8.20 -3.84 -2.17
N GLY A 17 7.04 -4.48 -2.39
CA GLY A 17 6.80 -5.86 -1.98
C GLY A 17 7.76 -6.87 -2.63
N GLY A 18 7.98 -6.76 -3.94
CA GLY A 18 8.87 -7.66 -4.68
C GLY A 18 10.35 -7.51 -4.28
N LEU A 19 10.80 -6.28 -4.03
CA LEU A 19 12.15 -6.03 -3.51
C LEU A 19 12.33 -6.56 -2.09
N CYS A 20 11.38 -6.29 -1.19
CA CYS A 20 11.41 -6.83 0.17
C CYS A 20 11.39 -8.36 0.18
N LEU A 21 10.58 -9.00 -0.68
CA LEU A 21 10.56 -10.45 -0.85
C LEU A 21 11.92 -10.96 -1.36
N THR A 22 12.49 -10.31 -2.36
CA THR A 22 13.80 -10.68 -2.93
C THR A 22 14.89 -10.65 -1.87
N ILE A 23 14.96 -9.57 -1.08
CA ILE A 23 15.90 -9.45 0.06
C ILE A 23 15.66 -10.58 1.07
N GLY A 24 14.40 -10.83 1.43
CA GLY A 24 14.03 -11.91 2.34
C GLY A 24 14.45 -13.29 1.84
N LEU A 25 14.23 -13.60 0.56
CA LEU A 25 14.64 -14.87 -0.06
C LEU A 25 16.16 -15.05 -0.06
N LEU A 26 16.91 -13.98 -0.37
CA LEU A 26 18.37 -13.98 -0.29
C LEU A 26 18.87 -14.27 1.13
N ARG A 27 18.24 -13.67 2.15
CA ARG A 27 18.54 -13.96 3.57
C ARG A 27 18.28 -15.41 3.98
N GLN A 28 17.36 -16.07 3.28
CA GLN A 28 17.02 -17.49 3.48
C GLN A 28 17.86 -18.43 2.60
N ASN A 29 18.88 -17.90 1.91
CA ASN A 29 19.76 -18.63 0.99
C ASN A 29 19.02 -19.30 -0.19
N VAL A 30 17.90 -18.70 -0.62
CA VAL A 30 17.13 -19.15 -1.79
C VAL A 30 17.73 -18.54 -3.07
N SER A 31 17.86 -19.36 -4.11
CA SER A 31 18.23 -18.86 -5.44
C SER A 31 17.08 -18.04 -6.03
N VAL A 32 17.30 -16.77 -6.34
CA VAL A 32 16.23 -15.87 -6.83
C VAL A 32 16.68 -15.00 -8.00
N LYS A 33 15.74 -14.72 -8.92
CA LYS A 33 15.84 -13.69 -9.96
C LYS A 33 14.62 -12.78 -9.87
N LEU A 34 14.84 -11.47 -10.03
CA LEU A 34 13.78 -10.45 -10.02
C LEU A 34 13.61 -9.90 -11.44
N TYR A 35 12.43 -10.03 -12.02
CA TYR A 35 12.11 -9.53 -13.35
C TYR A 35 11.27 -8.26 -13.23
N GLU A 36 11.76 -7.14 -13.77
CA GLU A 36 11.08 -5.84 -13.76
C GLU A 36 10.78 -5.36 -15.19
N ALA A 37 9.55 -4.92 -15.42
CA ALA A 37 9.10 -4.47 -16.74
C ALA A 37 9.74 -3.14 -17.15
N ALA A 38 9.97 -2.23 -16.21
CA ALA A 38 10.66 -0.97 -16.47
C ALA A 38 12.14 -1.20 -16.80
N SER A 39 12.72 -0.29 -17.60
CA SER A 39 14.15 -0.32 -17.94
C SER A 39 15.08 0.03 -16.78
N ALA A 40 14.52 0.65 -15.73
CA ALA A 40 15.17 0.97 -14.47
C ALA A 40 14.09 1.23 -13.40
N PHE A 41 14.48 1.21 -12.14
CA PHE A 41 13.62 1.69 -11.06
C PHE A 41 13.39 3.21 -11.24
N ALA A 42 12.18 3.59 -11.67
CA ALA A 42 11.86 4.97 -11.98
C ALA A 42 11.50 5.78 -10.72
N GLU A 43 11.77 7.08 -10.76
CA GLU A 43 11.50 8.01 -9.66
C GLU A 43 10.03 8.45 -9.54
N VAL A 44 9.13 7.93 -10.39
CA VAL A 44 7.73 8.35 -10.40
C VAL A 44 7.00 7.77 -9.20
N GLY A 45 6.39 8.61 -8.37
CA GLY A 45 5.64 8.10 -7.23
C GLY A 45 4.96 9.13 -6.34
N ALA A 46 4.16 8.59 -5.43
CA ALA A 46 3.52 9.28 -4.33
C ALA A 46 4.42 9.31 -3.09
N GLY A 47 4.06 10.15 -2.11
CA GLY A 47 4.39 9.85 -0.72
C GLY A 47 3.76 8.50 -0.32
N VAL A 48 4.54 7.62 0.30
CA VAL A 48 4.06 6.40 0.94
C VAL A 48 4.31 6.49 2.44
N SER A 49 3.39 5.95 3.23
CA SER A 49 3.48 5.94 4.68
C SER A 49 3.49 4.54 5.25
N PHE A 50 4.16 4.34 6.37
CA PHE A 50 4.26 3.04 7.02
C PHE A 50 3.90 3.11 8.50
N GLY A 51 2.93 2.27 8.89
CA GLY A 51 2.54 2.09 10.29
C GLY A 51 3.48 1.14 11.05
N PRO A 52 3.29 1.00 12.39
CA PRO A 52 4.20 0.24 13.25
C PRO A 52 4.37 -1.24 12.88
N ASN A 53 3.31 -1.90 12.41
CA ASN A 53 3.34 -3.28 11.92
C ASN A 53 4.30 -3.42 10.73
N THR A 54 4.34 -2.42 9.85
CA THR A 54 5.15 -2.46 8.65
C THR A 54 6.63 -2.30 8.97
N ILE A 55 6.98 -1.37 9.86
CA ILE A 55 8.36 -1.22 10.34
C ILE A 55 8.86 -2.51 11.00
N ARG A 56 8.00 -3.17 11.77
CA ARG A 56 8.31 -4.47 12.38
C ARG A 56 8.52 -5.56 11.33
N ALA A 57 7.71 -5.59 10.27
CA ALA A 57 7.90 -6.52 9.15
C ALA A 57 9.23 -6.27 8.43
N MET A 58 9.62 -5.01 8.21
CA MET A 58 10.92 -4.65 7.64
C MET A 58 12.07 -5.20 8.50
N GLU A 59 12.05 -4.93 9.81
CA GLU A 59 13.07 -5.43 10.76
C GLU A 59 13.17 -6.96 10.78
N LEU A 60 12.03 -7.65 10.68
CA LEU A 60 11.97 -9.11 10.67
C LEU A 60 12.49 -9.72 9.36
N ILE A 61 12.39 -9.02 8.23
CA ILE A 61 12.98 -9.46 6.95
C ILE A 61 14.49 -9.22 6.97
N ASP A 62 14.88 -7.96 7.19
CA ASP A 62 16.26 -7.50 7.26
C ASP A 62 16.30 -6.12 7.92
N PRO A 63 17.02 -5.93 9.05
CA PRO A 63 17.14 -4.63 9.70
C PRO A 63 17.62 -3.49 8.79
N LEU A 64 18.35 -3.80 7.71
CA LEU A 64 18.79 -2.81 6.73
C LEU A 64 17.64 -2.22 5.91
N ILE A 65 16.52 -2.93 5.75
CA ILE A 65 15.31 -2.38 5.11
C ILE A 65 14.74 -1.25 5.97
N ALA A 66 14.57 -1.51 7.27
CA ALA A 66 14.09 -0.50 8.21
C ALA A 66 15.05 0.69 8.27
N LYS A 67 16.37 0.43 8.22
CA LYS A 67 17.38 1.49 8.17
C LYS A 67 17.30 2.34 6.91
N GLY A 68 17.13 1.71 5.75
CA GLY A 68 16.95 2.41 4.48
C GLY A 68 15.69 3.28 4.48
N PHE A 69 14.60 2.78 5.07
CA PHE A 69 13.40 3.61 5.27
C PHE A 69 13.68 4.81 6.18
N GLU A 70 14.33 4.61 7.33
CA GLU A 70 14.70 5.70 8.25
C GLU A 70 15.50 6.82 7.56
N ASN A 71 16.42 6.46 6.65
CA ASN A 71 17.23 7.43 5.90
C ASN A 71 16.36 8.41 5.09
N CYS A 72 15.24 7.95 4.53
CA CYS A 72 14.37 8.76 3.68
C CYS A 72 13.05 9.20 4.35
N ALA A 73 12.74 8.67 5.53
CA ALA A 73 11.56 8.98 6.33
C ALA A 73 11.43 10.47 6.70
N THR A 74 10.20 10.95 6.72
CA THR A 74 9.77 12.27 7.19
C THR A 74 8.58 12.08 8.12
N THR A 75 8.68 12.68 9.31
CA THR A 75 7.64 12.64 10.34
C THR A 75 6.99 14.01 10.48
N ASN A 76 5.95 14.08 11.32
CA ASN A 76 5.39 15.32 11.81
C ASN A 76 6.47 16.24 12.41
N GLY A 77 6.32 17.55 12.17
CA GLY A 77 7.30 18.56 12.56
C GLY A 77 7.22 18.99 14.02
N TRP A 78 6.14 18.66 14.72
CA TRP A 78 5.91 19.05 16.12
C TRP A 78 6.16 17.89 17.09
N PRO A 79 6.94 18.11 18.19
CA PRO A 79 7.22 17.06 19.17
C PRO A 79 5.96 16.42 19.79
N GLU A 80 4.91 17.20 20.02
CA GLU A 80 3.64 16.76 20.59
C GLU A 80 2.81 15.91 19.62
N LYS A 81 3.15 15.98 18.32
CA LYS A 81 2.51 15.25 17.22
C LYS A 81 3.37 14.09 16.70
N LYS A 82 4.46 13.75 17.41
CA LYS A 82 5.37 12.67 17.01
C LYS A 82 4.69 11.31 16.83
N ASP A 83 3.65 11.04 17.63
CA ASP A 83 2.87 9.79 17.63
C ASP A 83 1.55 9.91 16.86
N THR A 84 1.19 11.10 16.36
CA THR A 84 -0.02 11.34 15.58
C THR A 84 0.13 10.76 14.17
N TRP A 85 -0.74 9.83 13.79
CA TRP A 85 -0.90 9.36 12.41
C TRP A 85 -1.61 10.40 11.55
N PHE A 86 -2.75 10.90 12.02
CA PHE A 86 -3.48 12.02 11.41
C PHE A 86 -4.34 12.72 12.45
N ASP A 87 -4.37 14.05 12.39
CA ASP A 87 -5.41 14.85 13.02
C ASP A 87 -6.61 15.00 12.08
N PHE A 88 -7.76 14.49 12.51
CA PHE A 88 -9.02 14.57 11.78
C PHE A 88 -9.80 15.80 12.18
N ARG A 89 -10.32 16.50 11.16
CA ARG A 89 -11.01 17.78 11.29
C ARG A 89 -12.15 17.84 10.28
N THR A 90 -13.14 18.69 10.52
CA THR A 90 -14.12 19.04 9.48
C THR A 90 -13.48 19.94 8.42
N GLY A 91 -13.63 19.60 7.15
CA GLY A 91 -13.23 20.41 6.00
C GLY A 91 -14.37 21.26 5.43
N GLN A 92 -15.61 20.97 5.84
CA GLN A 92 -16.83 21.70 5.48
C GLN A 92 -17.64 21.97 6.74
N GLU A 93 -18.59 22.91 6.68
CA GLU A 93 -19.63 23.09 7.71
C GLU A 93 -20.69 21.98 7.56
N LYS A 94 -20.20 20.74 7.72
CA LYS A 94 -20.88 19.48 7.57
C LYS A 94 -20.43 18.57 8.70
N GLY A 95 -21.31 17.67 9.10
CA GLY A 95 -21.14 16.87 10.31
C GLY A 95 -21.81 17.49 11.53
N THR A 96 -22.26 16.65 12.44
CA THR A 96 -22.94 17.04 13.67
C THR A 96 -22.20 16.54 14.90
N ARG A 97 -22.13 17.36 15.95
CA ARG A 97 -21.68 16.97 17.30
C ARG A 97 -22.79 17.29 18.28
N GLY A 98 -23.25 16.29 19.04
CA GLY A 98 -24.44 16.46 19.89
C GLY A 98 -25.68 16.98 19.16
N GLY A 99 -25.83 16.65 17.87
CA GLY A 99 -26.95 17.11 17.03
C GLY A 99 -26.82 18.53 16.46
N VAL A 100 -25.73 19.25 16.74
CA VAL A 100 -25.47 20.60 16.20
C VAL A 100 -24.42 20.51 15.09
N VAL A 101 -24.64 21.24 13.99
CA VAL A 101 -23.68 21.30 12.89
C VAL A 101 -22.35 21.89 13.37
N ALA A 102 -21.26 21.18 13.09
CA ALA A 102 -19.92 21.64 13.47
C ALA A 102 -19.41 22.70 12.48
N ALA A 103 -18.76 23.73 13.01
CA ALA A 103 -18.06 24.71 12.18
C ALA A 103 -16.94 24.05 11.36
N VAL A 104 -16.51 24.70 10.28
CA VAL A 104 -15.29 24.31 9.55
C VAL A 104 -14.08 24.23 10.49
N ASN A 105 -13.16 23.31 10.19
CA ASN A 105 -11.92 23.09 10.95
C ASN A 105 -12.14 22.66 12.42
N THR A 106 -13.32 22.13 12.75
CA THR A 106 -13.60 21.53 14.07
C THR A 106 -12.81 20.23 14.21
N HIS A 107 -12.02 20.12 15.28
CA HIS A 107 -11.26 18.91 15.58
C HIS A 107 -12.18 17.72 15.94
N VAL A 108 -11.95 16.59 15.27
CA VAL A 108 -12.70 15.34 15.43
C VAL A 108 -11.90 14.35 16.26
N ALA A 109 -10.70 13.96 15.80
CA ALA A 109 -9.88 12.95 16.45
C ALA A 109 -8.38 13.14 16.16
N ASP A 110 -7.54 12.90 17.16
CA ASP A 110 -6.10 12.73 16.99
C ASP A 110 -5.83 11.21 17.01
N VAL A 111 -5.65 10.63 15.82
CA VAL A 111 -5.40 9.19 15.71
C VAL A 111 -3.91 8.97 15.90
N LYS A 112 -3.54 8.32 17.01
CA LYS A 112 -2.16 8.04 17.38
C LYS A 112 -1.78 6.59 17.12
N THR A 113 -0.58 6.36 16.63
CA THR A 113 0.02 5.04 16.62
C THR A 113 0.55 4.70 18.02
N ARG A 114 0.67 3.41 18.34
CA ARG A 114 1.27 2.94 19.60
C ARG A 114 2.31 1.87 19.30
N GLY A 115 3.40 1.84 20.06
CA GLY A 115 4.44 0.82 19.93
C GLY A 115 5.87 1.35 20.11
N LYS A 116 6.84 0.45 19.92
CA LYS A 116 8.27 0.75 20.04
C LYS A 116 8.63 1.86 19.03
N GLY A 117 9.08 3.01 19.54
CA GLY A 117 9.46 4.18 18.74
C GLY A 117 8.44 5.31 18.64
N GLU A 118 7.19 5.14 19.12
CA GLU A 118 6.13 6.18 19.11
C GLU A 118 6.03 6.94 17.77
N ILE A 119 6.10 6.20 16.67
CA ILE A 119 6.21 6.76 15.33
C ILE A 119 4.80 6.98 14.76
N GLY A 120 4.34 8.23 14.73
CA GLY A 120 3.09 8.68 14.13
C GLY A 120 3.13 8.59 12.61
N GLN A 121 2.73 9.65 11.91
CA GLN A 121 2.87 9.69 10.46
C GLN A 121 4.34 9.57 10.09
N ASN A 122 4.67 8.54 9.31
CA ASN A 122 6.02 8.30 8.85
C ASN A 122 6.00 7.99 7.37
N SER A 123 6.39 8.99 6.58
CA SER A 123 6.24 8.98 5.15
C SER A 123 7.55 9.20 4.42
N THR A 124 7.63 8.76 3.18
CA THR A 124 8.78 8.99 2.30
C THR A 124 8.31 9.13 0.86
N HIS A 125 9.15 9.76 0.04
CA HIS A 125 8.96 9.67 -1.41
C HIS A 125 9.23 8.23 -1.86
N ARG A 126 8.25 7.59 -2.50
CA ARG A 126 8.33 6.16 -2.89
C ARG A 126 9.64 5.80 -3.59
N ALA A 127 10.11 6.65 -4.50
CA ALA A 127 11.33 6.44 -5.25
C ALA A 127 12.59 6.34 -4.37
N HIS A 128 12.69 7.19 -3.35
CA HIS A 128 13.84 7.20 -2.45
C HIS A 128 13.91 5.90 -1.66
N PHE A 129 12.76 5.38 -1.20
CA PHE A 129 12.75 4.11 -0.49
C PHE A 129 13.06 2.91 -1.40
N LEU A 130 12.53 2.90 -2.64
CA LEU A 130 12.93 1.90 -3.62
C LEU A 130 14.45 1.90 -3.86
N HIS A 131 15.04 3.08 -4.00
CA HIS A 131 16.49 3.20 -4.17
C HIS A 131 17.27 2.63 -2.98
N GLU A 132 16.80 2.84 -1.75
CA GLU A 132 17.43 2.23 -0.55
C GLU A 132 17.30 0.70 -0.54
N LEU A 133 16.17 0.14 -1.00
CA LEU A 133 15.97 -1.31 -1.11
C LEU A 133 16.90 -1.94 -2.15
N VAL A 134 17.06 -1.29 -3.31
CA VAL A 134 17.87 -1.80 -4.43
C VAL A 134 19.34 -1.97 -4.02
N LYS A 135 19.87 -1.08 -3.17
CA LYS A 135 21.24 -1.18 -2.62
C LYS A 135 21.49 -2.48 -1.83
N LEU A 136 20.44 -3.16 -1.38
CA LEU A 136 20.53 -4.38 -0.59
C LEU A 136 20.50 -5.65 -1.45
N ILE A 137 20.30 -5.51 -2.77
CA ILE A 137 20.18 -6.63 -3.71
C ILE A 137 21.44 -6.66 -4.59
N PRO A 138 22.12 -7.82 -4.74
CA PRO A 138 23.24 -7.95 -5.67
C PRO A 138 22.86 -7.63 -7.12
N ASP A 139 23.74 -6.94 -7.85
CA ASP A 139 23.49 -6.44 -9.21
C ASP A 139 23.07 -7.53 -10.22
N GLU A 140 23.46 -8.80 -9.98
CA GLU A 140 23.12 -9.93 -10.83
C GLU A 140 21.69 -10.46 -10.65
N VAL A 141 20.98 -10.05 -9.60
CA VAL A 141 19.65 -10.58 -9.27
C VAL A 141 18.53 -9.93 -10.11
N PRO A 142 18.48 -8.60 -10.30
CA PRO A 142 17.46 -7.97 -11.14
C PRO A 142 17.73 -8.10 -12.64
N GLU A 143 16.66 -8.33 -13.41
CA GLU A 143 16.64 -8.25 -14.86
C GLU A 143 15.53 -7.27 -15.30
N PHE A 144 15.94 -6.15 -15.87
CA PHE A 144 15.07 -5.06 -16.31
C PHE A 144 14.57 -5.24 -17.75
N GLY A 145 13.52 -4.51 -18.11
CA GLY A 145 12.89 -4.63 -19.43
C GLY A 145 12.15 -5.96 -19.62
N LYS A 146 11.87 -6.69 -18.54
CA LYS A 146 11.26 -8.02 -18.53
C LYS A 146 9.79 -7.93 -18.14
N ARG A 147 8.95 -7.52 -19.08
CA ARG A 147 7.49 -7.54 -18.91
C ARG A 147 6.97 -8.95 -19.14
N LEU A 148 6.41 -9.56 -18.10
CA LEU A 148 5.85 -10.91 -18.17
C LEU A 148 4.65 -10.96 -19.12
N LYS A 149 4.66 -11.93 -20.04
CA LYS A 149 3.57 -12.20 -20.98
C LYS A 149 2.79 -13.46 -20.63
N ASN A 150 3.48 -14.56 -20.33
CA ASN A 150 2.85 -15.84 -20.01
C ASN A 150 3.70 -16.66 -19.03
N ILE A 151 3.05 -17.60 -18.34
CA ILE A 151 3.68 -18.63 -17.52
C ILE A 151 3.06 -19.97 -17.89
N GLU A 152 3.90 -20.96 -18.16
CA GLU A 152 3.49 -22.33 -18.44
C GLU A 152 4.23 -23.30 -17.53
N GLU A 153 3.53 -24.29 -17.00
CA GLU A 153 4.17 -25.42 -16.33
C GLU A 153 4.64 -26.44 -17.38
N LYS A 154 5.96 -26.70 -17.42
CA LYS A 154 6.58 -27.69 -18.32
C LYS A 154 7.42 -28.67 -17.52
N GLY A 155 6.83 -29.83 -17.23
CA GLY A 155 7.43 -30.82 -16.34
C GLY A 155 7.71 -30.20 -14.97
N ASP A 156 8.95 -30.32 -14.49
CA ASP A 156 9.33 -29.86 -13.16
C ASP A 156 9.68 -28.37 -13.08
N LYS A 157 9.44 -27.57 -14.14
CA LYS A 157 9.73 -26.13 -14.17
C LYS A 157 8.55 -25.28 -14.59
N MET A 158 8.55 -24.04 -14.11
CA MET A 158 7.70 -22.95 -14.56
C MET A 158 8.49 -22.16 -15.61
N VAL A 159 7.96 -22.07 -16.83
CA VAL A 159 8.56 -21.35 -17.95
C VAL A 159 7.87 -20.01 -18.12
N LEU A 160 8.60 -18.93 -17.85
CA LEU A 160 8.16 -17.56 -18.03
C LEU A 160 8.49 -17.12 -19.45
N THR A 161 7.54 -16.49 -20.14
CA THR A 161 7.76 -15.83 -21.44
C THR A 161 7.55 -14.34 -21.26
N PHE A 162 8.48 -13.53 -21.76
CA PHE A 162 8.44 -12.07 -21.69
C PHE A 162 8.03 -11.46 -23.03
N GLU A 163 7.61 -10.19 -23.02
CA GLU A 163 7.20 -9.47 -24.23
C GLU A 163 8.34 -9.26 -25.24
N ASP A 164 9.59 -9.23 -24.78
CA ASP A 164 10.77 -9.15 -25.64
C ASP A 164 11.08 -10.48 -26.36
N GLY A 165 10.27 -11.52 -26.13
CA GLY A 165 10.41 -12.85 -26.72
C GLY A 165 11.39 -13.77 -25.98
N THR A 166 12.07 -13.29 -24.94
CA THR A 166 12.94 -14.12 -24.11
C THR A 166 12.15 -14.98 -23.14
N THR A 167 12.81 -16.01 -22.61
CA THR A 167 12.23 -16.95 -21.65
C THR A 167 13.14 -17.16 -20.45
N ALA A 168 12.56 -17.51 -19.31
CA ALA A 168 13.27 -17.95 -18.12
C ALA A 168 12.58 -19.19 -17.50
N GLU A 169 13.32 -19.96 -16.73
CA GLU A 169 12.81 -21.13 -16.01
C GLU A 169 13.02 -20.98 -14.51
N ALA A 170 12.03 -21.40 -13.72
CA ALA A 170 12.12 -21.43 -12.27
C ALA A 170 11.36 -22.62 -11.68
N ASP A 171 11.65 -22.98 -10.43
CA ASP A 171 10.88 -23.96 -9.68
C ASP A 171 9.56 -23.36 -9.16
N ALA A 172 9.55 -22.04 -8.91
CA ALA A 172 8.37 -21.28 -8.51
C ALA A 172 8.36 -19.87 -9.12
N VAL A 173 7.16 -19.32 -9.29
CA VAL A 173 6.96 -17.92 -9.67
C VAL A 173 6.14 -17.19 -8.61
N ILE A 174 6.58 -16.00 -8.23
CA ILE A 174 5.85 -15.11 -7.34
C ILE A 174 5.56 -13.80 -8.07
N GLY A 175 4.28 -13.52 -8.27
CA GLY A 175 3.76 -12.31 -8.89
C GLY A 175 3.69 -11.15 -7.92
N CYS A 176 4.49 -10.12 -8.20
CA CYS A 176 4.57 -8.85 -7.49
C CYS A 176 4.34 -7.66 -8.45
N ASP A 177 3.61 -7.90 -9.54
CA ASP A 177 3.48 -7.04 -10.73
C ASP A 177 2.34 -6.00 -10.63
N GLY A 178 1.93 -5.67 -9.41
CA GLY A 178 1.05 -4.54 -9.11
C GLY A 178 -0.43 -4.77 -9.43
N ILE A 179 -1.24 -3.72 -9.34
CA ILE A 179 -2.70 -3.78 -9.54
C ILE A 179 -3.14 -4.16 -10.98
N LYS A 180 -2.25 -4.04 -11.97
CA LYS A 180 -2.48 -4.49 -13.36
C LYS A 180 -1.77 -5.84 -13.61
N SER A 181 -1.84 -6.72 -12.62
CA SER A 181 -1.04 -7.95 -12.55
C SER A 181 -1.41 -8.93 -13.66
N ARG A 182 -0.41 -9.27 -14.49
CA ARG A 182 -0.52 -10.37 -15.45
C ARG A 182 -0.50 -11.72 -14.74
N THR A 183 0.27 -11.85 -13.65
CA THR A 183 0.30 -13.09 -12.88
C THR A 183 -1.05 -13.43 -12.25
N ARG A 184 -1.81 -12.41 -11.80
CA ARG A 184 -3.17 -12.55 -11.29
C ARG A 184 -4.13 -13.09 -12.34
N GLU A 185 -4.09 -12.53 -13.55
CA GLU A 185 -4.89 -13.00 -14.68
C GLU A 185 -4.59 -14.46 -15.03
N ILE A 186 -3.31 -14.85 -15.05
CA ILE A 186 -2.89 -16.23 -15.32
C ILE A 186 -3.39 -17.18 -14.21
N LEU A 187 -3.28 -16.76 -12.95
CA LEU A 187 -3.62 -17.58 -11.79
C LEU A 187 -5.13 -17.82 -11.68
N LEU A 188 -5.93 -16.76 -11.78
CA LEU A 188 -7.39 -16.82 -11.61
C LEU A 188 -8.13 -17.19 -12.90
N GLY A 189 -7.50 -16.97 -14.06
CA GLY A 189 -8.14 -17.04 -15.37
C GLY A 189 -8.64 -15.66 -15.80
N ILE A 190 -8.37 -15.28 -17.05
CA ILE A 190 -8.66 -13.94 -17.60
C ILE A 190 -10.15 -13.57 -17.53
N ASP A 191 -11.04 -14.56 -17.58
CA ASP A 191 -12.49 -14.35 -17.55
C ASP A 191 -13.07 -14.29 -16.13
N HIS A 192 -12.25 -14.54 -15.09
CA HIS A 192 -12.69 -14.51 -13.71
C HIS A 192 -12.86 -13.05 -13.24
N GLU A 193 -13.98 -12.71 -12.60
CA GLU A 193 -14.27 -11.33 -12.16
C GLU A 193 -13.17 -10.73 -11.26
N ALA A 194 -12.68 -11.52 -10.30
CA ALA A 194 -11.59 -11.11 -9.41
C ALA A 194 -10.22 -10.98 -10.11
N ALA A 195 -10.04 -11.40 -11.37
CA ALA A 195 -8.78 -11.22 -12.08
C ALA A 195 -8.49 -9.74 -12.39
N HIS A 196 -9.53 -8.92 -12.48
CA HIS A 196 -9.43 -7.52 -12.88
C HIS A 196 -9.61 -6.57 -11.69
N ALA A 197 -8.97 -5.42 -11.76
CA ALA A 197 -9.22 -4.34 -10.82
C ALA A 197 -10.55 -3.64 -11.17
N VAL A 198 -11.28 -3.20 -10.16
CA VAL A 198 -12.55 -2.47 -10.32
C VAL A 198 -12.40 -1.04 -9.81
N PHE A 199 -13.06 -0.11 -10.49
CA PHE A 199 -13.07 1.28 -10.05
C PHE A 199 -13.80 1.36 -8.69
N SER A 200 -13.18 2.03 -7.73
CA SER A 200 -13.72 2.14 -6.36
C SER A 200 -14.90 3.11 -6.25
N GLY A 201 -15.19 3.88 -7.31
CA GLY A 201 -16.14 4.99 -7.29
C GLY A 201 -15.52 6.31 -6.85
N LYS A 202 -14.20 6.36 -6.58
CA LYS A 202 -13.50 7.53 -6.03
C LYS A 202 -12.29 7.90 -6.86
N TYR A 203 -11.96 9.19 -6.91
CA TYR A 203 -10.77 9.72 -7.56
C TYR A 203 -10.09 10.74 -6.65
N ALA A 204 -8.83 11.06 -6.95
CA ALA A 204 -8.04 11.98 -6.13
C ALA A 204 -7.16 12.91 -6.98
N TYR A 205 -7.17 14.20 -6.64
CA TYR A 205 -6.17 15.15 -7.07
C TYR A 205 -4.91 14.97 -6.22
N ARG A 206 -3.75 14.88 -6.87
CA ARG A 206 -2.46 14.69 -6.19
C ARG A 206 -1.50 15.79 -6.58
N GLY A 207 -0.96 16.48 -5.59
CA GLY A 207 -0.04 17.60 -5.82
C GLY A 207 0.84 17.88 -4.62
N LEU A 208 1.78 18.78 -4.82
CA LEU A 208 2.80 19.15 -3.85
C LEU A 208 2.78 20.66 -3.65
N ILE A 209 3.06 21.11 -2.43
CA ILE A 209 3.18 22.52 -2.08
C ILE A 209 4.50 22.71 -1.32
N PRO A 210 5.36 23.68 -1.69
CA PRO A 210 6.51 24.06 -0.88
C PRO A 210 6.11 24.41 0.56
N MET A 211 6.83 23.90 1.55
CA MET A 211 6.40 23.98 2.96
C MET A 211 6.32 25.43 3.47
N ASP A 212 7.22 26.31 3.03
CA ASP A 212 7.19 27.74 3.36
C ASP A 212 5.88 28.39 2.91
N ILE A 213 5.46 28.15 1.67
CA ILE A 213 4.19 28.64 1.13
C ILE A 213 3.00 28.06 1.91
N ALA A 214 3.05 26.77 2.26
CA ALA A 214 2.01 26.11 3.03
C ALA A 214 1.89 26.68 4.46
N VAL A 215 3.02 26.97 5.11
CA VAL A 215 3.07 27.59 6.44
C VAL A 215 2.46 29.00 6.42
N ASP A 216 2.79 29.80 5.41
CA ASP A 216 2.24 31.16 5.27
C ASP A 216 0.71 31.15 5.12
N ALA A 217 0.15 30.17 4.41
CA ALA A 217 -1.28 30.07 4.18
C ALA A 217 -2.06 29.41 5.34
N LEU A 218 -1.50 28.37 5.96
CA LEU A 218 -2.23 27.51 6.89
C LEU A 218 -1.87 27.78 8.35
N GLY A 219 -0.70 28.32 8.61
CA GLY A 219 -0.04 28.37 9.91
C GLY A 219 0.88 27.17 10.13
N ASP A 220 1.87 27.35 11.00
CA ASP A 220 2.98 26.42 11.22
C ASP A 220 2.53 25.01 11.61
N GLU A 221 1.62 24.91 12.60
CA GLU A 221 1.16 23.63 13.14
C GLU A 221 0.41 22.79 12.10
N LEU A 222 -0.55 23.39 11.38
CA LEU A 222 -1.34 22.65 10.38
C LEU A 222 -0.48 22.24 9.19
N ALA A 223 0.46 23.08 8.77
CA ALA A 223 1.26 22.80 7.60
C ALA A 223 2.29 21.69 7.83
N LYS A 224 2.92 21.67 9.01
CA LYS A 224 4.03 20.76 9.31
C LYS A 224 3.61 19.42 9.92
N ASN A 225 2.32 19.17 10.09
CA ASN A 225 1.80 17.93 10.67
C ASN A 225 0.73 17.31 9.78
N SER A 226 0.50 16.01 9.90
CA SER A 226 -0.47 15.29 9.10
C SER A 226 -1.92 15.65 9.45
N GLN A 227 -2.67 16.16 8.47
CA GLN A 227 -4.06 16.56 8.62
C GLN A 227 -4.99 15.73 7.72
N MET A 228 -6.21 15.50 8.19
CA MET A 228 -7.31 14.92 7.41
C MET A 228 -8.57 15.78 7.56
N TYR A 229 -8.96 16.45 6.49
CA TYR A 229 -10.15 17.30 6.40
C TYR A 229 -11.31 16.49 5.82
N MET A 230 -12.25 16.08 6.67
CA MET A 230 -13.44 15.30 6.32
C MET A 230 -14.56 16.18 5.76
N GLY A 231 -15.32 15.70 4.80
CA GLY A 231 -16.47 16.44 4.25
C GLY A 231 -17.45 15.51 3.55
N GLU A 232 -18.53 16.07 2.99
CA GLU A 232 -19.52 15.30 2.25
C GLU A 232 -18.98 14.98 0.84
N HIS A 233 -18.99 13.69 0.49
CA HIS A 233 -18.54 13.16 -0.81
C HIS A 233 -17.08 13.49 -1.18
N GLY A 234 -16.24 13.76 -0.18
CA GLY A 234 -14.81 14.00 -0.39
C GLY A 234 -14.07 14.26 0.90
N HIS A 235 -12.75 14.25 0.82
CA HIS A 235 -11.86 14.58 1.94
C HIS A 235 -10.49 15.03 1.41
N VAL A 236 -9.73 15.77 2.21
CA VAL A 236 -8.38 16.21 1.85
C VAL A 236 -7.40 15.79 2.92
N LEU A 237 -6.28 15.19 2.53
CA LEU A 237 -5.18 14.89 3.43
C LEU A 237 -3.92 15.64 3.05
N THR A 238 -3.17 16.03 4.07
CA THR A 238 -1.86 16.65 3.92
C THR A 238 -0.85 16.02 4.88
N PHE A 239 0.41 15.93 4.48
CA PHE A 239 1.50 15.53 5.38
C PHE A 239 2.87 15.98 4.84
N PRO A 240 3.87 16.19 5.70
CA PRO A 240 5.21 16.58 5.29
C PRO A 240 5.98 15.41 4.66
N ILE A 241 6.70 15.68 3.57
CA ILE A 241 7.69 14.79 2.93
C ILE A 241 9.02 15.54 2.76
N GLU A 242 10.03 14.85 2.21
CA GLU A 242 11.34 15.45 1.88
C GLU A 242 12.01 16.18 3.06
N LYS A 243 12.01 15.53 4.23
CA LYS A 243 12.52 16.10 5.50
C LYS A 243 11.81 17.40 5.89
N GLY A 244 10.52 17.51 5.56
CA GLY A 244 9.66 18.64 5.92
C GLY A 244 9.73 19.83 4.96
N LYS A 245 10.39 19.70 3.80
CA LYS A 245 10.50 20.78 2.81
C LYS A 245 9.28 20.92 1.90
N THR A 246 8.52 19.84 1.76
CA THR A 246 7.38 19.77 0.85
C THR A 246 6.16 19.20 1.57
N MET A 247 5.00 19.83 1.41
CA MET A 247 3.71 19.26 1.80
C MET A 247 3.17 18.41 0.66
N ASN A 248 2.92 17.12 0.93
CA ASN A 248 2.15 16.28 0.03
C ASN A 248 0.66 16.52 0.26
N VAL A 249 -0.11 16.69 -0.82
CA VAL A 249 -1.57 16.87 -0.79
C VAL A 249 -2.24 15.78 -1.61
N VAL A 250 -3.29 15.18 -1.03
CA VAL A 250 -4.21 14.32 -1.77
C VAL A 250 -5.64 14.73 -1.44
N ALA A 251 -6.38 15.15 -2.46
CA ALA A 251 -7.75 15.65 -2.32
C ALA A 251 -8.71 14.71 -3.07
N PHE A 252 -9.52 13.97 -2.32
CA PHE A 252 -10.40 12.92 -2.79
C PHE A 252 -11.81 13.42 -3.02
N ARG A 253 -12.48 12.80 -4.00
CA ARG A 253 -13.89 12.99 -4.29
C ARG A 253 -14.55 11.67 -4.67
N THR A 254 -15.80 11.51 -4.24
CA THR A 254 -16.70 10.48 -4.77
C THR A 254 -17.19 10.87 -6.14
N LYS A 255 -17.12 9.94 -7.10
CA LYS A 255 -17.68 10.10 -8.43
C LYS A 255 -19.20 9.86 -8.37
N PRO A 256 -20.07 10.85 -8.70
CA PRO A 256 -21.51 10.73 -8.49
C PRO A 256 -22.20 9.61 -9.28
N ASP A 257 -21.75 9.33 -10.50
CA ASP A 257 -22.28 8.25 -11.34
C ASP A 257 -21.60 6.89 -11.07
N GLY A 258 -20.58 6.86 -10.20
CA GLY A 258 -19.81 5.67 -9.87
C GLY A 258 -18.98 5.10 -11.04
N LYS A 259 -18.78 5.85 -12.12
CA LYS A 259 -18.14 5.34 -13.35
C LYS A 259 -16.85 6.07 -13.69
N TRP A 260 -15.92 5.30 -14.28
CA TRP A 260 -14.69 5.81 -14.87
C TRP A 260 -14.55 5.23 -16.27
N ASP A 261 -14.86 6.04 -17.28
CA ASP A 261 -14.96 5.61 -18.68
C ASP A 261 -13.64 5.79 -19.47
N ASP A 262 -12.60 6.36 -18.86
CA ASP A 262 -11.27 6.52 -19.49
C ASP A 262 -10.40 5.28 -19.23
N GLU A 263 -9.71 4.81 -20.27
CA GLU A 263 -8.77 3.68 -20.15
C GLU A 263 -7.55 4.03 -19.26
N LYS A 264 -7.20 5.32 -19.20
CA LYS A 264 -6.15 5.84 -18.34
C LYS A 264 -6.70 6.09 -16.94
N TRP A 265 -5.91 5.69 -15.94
CA TRP A 265 -6.25 5.91 -14.53
C TRP A 265 -5.63 7.20 -13.98
N VAL A 266 -4.74 7.84 -14.73
CA VAL A 266 -4.12 9.12 -14.39
C VAL A 266 -4.32 10.07 -15.55
N LEU A 267 -4.95 11.21 -15.27
CA LEU A 267 -5.27 12.24 -16.24
C LEU A 267 -4.72 13.58 -15.78
N ALA A 268 -4.25 14.38 -16.72
CA ALA A 268 -4.08 15.81 -16.48
C ALA A 268 -5.46 16.41 -16.22
N SER A 269 -5.55 17.35 -15.29
CA SER A 269 -6.81 18.02 -14.94
C SER A 269 -6.61 19.53 -14.88
N LYS A 270 -7.72 20.26 -14.95
CA LYS A 270 -7.72 21.72 -14.92
C LYS A 270 -7.95 22.21 -13.50
N LYS A 271 -7.38 23.37 -13.18
CA LYS A 271 -7.53 24.00 -11.86
C LYS A 271 -8.99 24.28 -11.55
N GLU A 272 -9.75 24.66 -12.57
CA GLU A 272 -11.17 25.00 -12.49
C GLU A 272 -12.02 23.79 -12.06
N ASP A 273 -11.68 22.58 -12.52
CA ASP A 273 -12.39 21.35 -12.15
C ASP A 273 -12.19 21.06 -10.65
N MET A 274 -10.94 21.11 -10.19
CA MET A 274 -10.61 20.93 -8.77
C MET A 274 -11.25 22.01 -7.88
N VAL A 275 -11.24 23.27 -8.31
CA VAL A 275 -11.92 24.36 -7.57
C VAL A 275 -13.43 24.13 -7.50
N THR A 276 -14.03 23.61 -8.57
CA THR A 276 -15.46 23.28 -8.60
C THR A 276 -15.80 22.14 -7.65
N ASP A 277 -15.00 21.08 -7.64
CA ASP A 277 -15.20 19.92 -6.75
C ASP A 277 -15.12 20.28 -5.26
N PHE A 278 -14.29 21.27 -4.93
CA PHE A 278 -14.09 21.75 -3.56
C PHE A 278 -14.83 23.08 -3.29
N ALA A 279 -15.81 23.44 -4.11
CA ALA A 279 -16.70 24.56 -3.84
C ALA A 279 -17.49 24.33 -2.53
N GLY A 280 -17.59 25.37 -1.70
CA GLY A 280 -18.27 25.30 -0.40
C GLY A 280 -17.46 24.65 0.73
N TRP A 281 -16.20 24.31 0.49
CA TRP A 281 -15.27 23.87 1.54
C TRP A 281 -14.68 25.05 2.32
N GLY A 282 -14.17 24.77 3.52
CA GLY A 282 -13.61 25.76 4.43
C GLY A 282 -12.34 26.45 3.90
N ASP A 283 -11.96 27.54 4.55
CA ASP A 283 -10.82 28.40 4.22
C ASP A 283 -9.49 27.63 4.10
N LYS A 284 -9.22 26.69 5.01
CA LYS A 284 -7.99 25.88 4.98
C LYS A 284 -7.91 24.97 3.76
N VAL A 285 -9.00 24.27 3.44
CA VAL A 285 -9.05 23.38 2.28
C VAL A 285 -8.98 24.18 0.99
N THR A 286 -9.77 25.24 0.85
CA THR A 286 -9.73 26.11 -0.35
C THR A 286 -8.36 26.76 -0.55
N SER A 287 -7.66 27.14 0.52
CA SER A 287 -6.26 27.61 0.46
C SER A 287 -5.32 26.53 -0.07
N ILE A 288 -5.37 25.31 0.47
CA ILE A 288 -4.58 24.16 -0.02
C ILE A 288 -4.84 23.93 -1.51
N ILE A 289 -6.11 23.83 -1.90
CA ILE A 289 -6.53 23.59 -3.29
C ILE A 289 -6.00 24.71 -4.19
N SER A 290 -6.00 25.97 -3.76
CA SER A 290 -5.50 27.11 -4.54
C SER A 290 -3.97 27.06 -4.77
N LEU A 291 -3.20 26.51 -3.84
CA LEU A 291 -1.73 26.45 -3.91
C LEU A 291 -1.20 25.29 -4.76
N MET A 292 -2.01 24.28 -5.08
CA MET A 292 -1.61 23.17 -5.94
C MET A 292 -1.45 23.60 -7.41
N GLU A 293 -0.22 23.85 -7.86
CA GLU A 293 0.03 24.30 -9.25
C GLU A 293 0.16 23.15 -10.25
N LYS A 294 0.87 22.09 -9.86
CA LYS A 294 1.07 20.89 -10.68
C LYS A 294 0.42 19.71 -9.98
N PHE A 295 -0.59 19.16 -10.62
CA PHE A 295 -1.33 18.03 -10.11
C PHE A 295 -1.91 17.18 -11.24
N ASP A 296 -2.15 15.93 -10.90
CA ASP A 296 -2.87 14.99 -11.75
C ASP A 296 -4.10 14.48 -11.00
N VAL A 297 -5.08 13.98 -11.74
CA VAL A 297 -6.24 13.25 -11.21
C VAL A 297 -6.03 11.76 -11.37
N TRP A 298 -6.20 11.05 -10.26
CA TRP A 298 -5.98 9.62 -10.15
C TRP A 298 -7.30 8.93 -9.85
N ALA A 299 -7.79 8.11 -10.77
CA ALA A 299 -8.88 7.18 -10.49
C ALA A 299 -8.38 6.06 -9.58
N LEU A 300 -9.16 5.74 -8.54
CA LEU A 300 -8.77 4.77 -7.55
C LEU A 300 -9.43 3.43 -7.87
N PHE A 301 -8.60 2.41 -8.04
CA PHE A 301 -9.00 1.04 -8.31
C PHE A 301 -8.61 0.13 -7.14
N GLU A 302 -9.37 -0.95 -6.97
CA GLU A 302 -9.12 -2.00 -5.98
C GLU A 302 -9.36 -3.37 -6.63
N HIS A 303 -8.81 -4.43 -6.03
CA HIS A 303 -9.13 -5.78 -6.48
C HIS A 303 -10.31 -6.35 -5.69
N PRO A 304 -11.28 -6.99 -6.38
CA PRO A 304 -12.23 -7.86 -5.72
C PRO A 304 -11.52 -9.00 -4.97
N PRO A 305 -12.14 -9.57 -3.91
CA PRO A 305 -11.58 -10.69 -3.17
C PRO A 305 -11.24 -11.87 -4.10
N ALA A 306 -9.96 -12.28 -4.10
CA ALA A 306 -9.55 -13.50 -4.81
C ALA A 306 -9.92 -14.74 -3.98
N PRO A 307 -10.37 -15.85 -4.60
CA PRO A 307 -10.62 -17.10 -3.88
C PRO A 307 -9.33 -17.75 -3.33
N THR A 308 -8.19 -17.51 -3.98
CA THR A 308 -6.86 -17.99 -3.62
C THR A 308 -5.79 -17.02 -4.12
N TYR A 309 -4.64 -16.97 -3.46
CA TYR A 309 -3.43 -16.26 -3.91
C TYR A 309 -2.38 -17.18 -4.53
N TYR A 310 -2.68 -18.47 -4.70
CA TYR A 310 -1.76 -19.39 -5.35
C TYR A 310 -2.50 -20.44 -6.18
N LYS A 311 -1.77 -20.99 -7.14
CA LYS A 311 -2.14 -22.17 -7.91
C LYS A 311 -0.86 -22.91 -8.25
N ASP A 312 -0.74 -24.14 -7.76
CA ASP A 312 0.45 -24.97 -7.92
C ASP A 312 1.72 -24.21 -7.49
N ARG A 313 2.62 -23.90 -8.44
CA ARG A 313 3.90 -23.23 -8.20
C ARG A 313 3.92 -21.74 -8.59
N LEU A 314 2.74 -21.14 -8.74
CA LEU A 314 2.53 -19.71 -8.92
C LEU A 314 1.81 -19.11 -7.71
N CYS A 315 2.29 -17.98 -7.19
CA CYS A 315 1.69 -17.26 -6.06
C CYS A 315 1.68 -15.73 -6.28
N LEU A 316 0.73 -15.02 -5.69
CA LEU A 316 0.57 -13.55 -5.75
C LEU A 316 0.98 -12.89 -4.43
N LEU A 317 1.58 -11.70 -4.52
CA LEU A 317 2.00 -10.88 -3.39
C LEU A 317 1.74 -9.39 -3.63
N GLY A 318 1.37 -8.67 -2.58
CA GLY A 318 1.14 -7.23 -2.63
C GLY A 318 -0.07 -6.86 -3.48
N ASP A 319 0.02 -5.75 -4.21
CA ASP A 319 -1.10 -5.23 -5.01
C ASP A 319 -1.60 -6.23 -6.07
N ALA A 320 -0.75 -7.16 -6.55
CA ALA A 320 -1.19 -8.24 -7.44
C ALA A 320 -2.20 -9.19 -6.76
N ALA A 321 -2.14 -9.32 -5.43
CA ALA A 321 -3.04 -10.15 -4.63
C ALA A 321 -4.21 -9.35 -4.04
N HIS A 322 -3.96 -8.13 -3.56
CA HIS A 322 -4.89 -7.38 -2.71
C HIS A 322 -4.76 -5.86 -2.83
N ALA A 323 -4.66 -5.34 -4.04
CA ALA A 323 -4.72 -3.89 -4.27
C ALA A 323 -5.96 -3.28 -3.58
N SER A 324 -5.72 -2.23 -2.80
CA SER A 324 -6.74 -1.55 -1.98
C SER A 324 -6.77 -0.06 -2.28
N THR A 325 -7.90 0.58 -1.96
CA THR A 325 -7.93 2.05 -1.88
C THR A 325 -6.98 2.54 -0.76
N PRO A 326 -6.44 3.77 -0.85
CA PRO A 326 -5.33 4.20 0.01
C PRO A 326 -5.75 4.75 1.39
N HIS A 327 -7.04 4.77 1.72
CA HIS A 327 -7.59 5.49 2.87
C HIS A 327 -7.04 5.03 4.24
N GLN A 328 -6.50 3.81 4.35
CA GLN A 328 -5.83 3.33 5.56
C GLN A 328 -4.30 3.46 5.55
N GLY A 329 -3.70 3.82 4.41
CA GLY A 329 -2.24 3.81 4.24
C GLY A 329 -1.59 2.44 4.47
N ALA A 330 -2.35 1.35 4.27
CA ALA A 330 -1.94 0.00 4.68
C ALA A 330 -1.49 -0.91 3.53
N GLY A 331 -1.73 -0.55 2.26
CA GLY A 331 -1.46 -1.43 1.11
C GLY A 331 -0.01 -1.87 0.98
N ALA A 332 0.92 -0.91 0.92
CA ALA A 332 2.36 -1.22 0.87
C ALA A 332 2.84 -1.97 2.12
N GLY A 333 2.25 -1.68 3.29
CA GLY A 333 2.50 -2.43 4.52
C GLY A 333 2.08 -3.90 4.42
N GLN A 334 0.92 -4.19 3.83
CA GLN A 334 0.47 -5.57 3.58
C GLN A 334 1.43 -6.31 2.66
N ALA A 335 1.96 -5.67 1.61
CA ALA A 335 2.94 -6.28 0.72
C ALA A 335 4.26 -6.63 1.44
N ILE A 336 4.69 -5.82 2.42
CA ILE A 336 5.88 -6.11 3.23
C ILE A 336 5.60 -7.22 4.26
N GLU A 337 4.40 -7.25 4.86
CA GLU A 337 3.97 -8.38 5.71
C GLU A 337 3.94 -9.69 4.91
N ASP A 338 3.46 -9.66 3.67
CA ASP A 338 3.48 -10.82 2.77
C ASP A 338 4.92 -11.28 2.51
N ALA A 339 5.81 -10.34 2.18
CA ALA A 339 7.22 -10.63 1.91
C ALA A 339 7.88 -11.31 3.11
N PHE A 340 7.59 -10.82 4.33
CA PHE A 340 8.07 -11.43 5.56
C PHE A 340 7.59 -12.88 5.71
N ILE A 341 6.27 -13.11 5.66
CA ILE A 341 5.72 -14.46 5.87
C ILE A 341 6.22 -15.41 4.79
N LEU A 342 6.15 -14.99 3.53
CA LEU A 342 6.50 -15.84 2.40
C LEU A 342 7.99 -16.17 2.39
N SER A 343 8.89 -15.20 2.59
CA SER A 343 10.32 -15.48 2.61
C SER A 343 10.69 -16.47 3.73
N HIS A 344 10.11 -16.32 4.93
CA HIS A 344 10.40 -17.19 6.06
C HIS A 344 9.82 -18.60 5.92
N LEU A 345 8.70 -18.77 5.21
CA LEU A 345 8.21 -20.09 4.81
C LEU A 345 9.16 -20.74 3.80
N PHE A 346 9.68 -19.99 2.83
CA PHE A 346 10.70 -20.47 1.90
C PHE A 346 12.02 -20.87 2.58
N GLY A 347 12.35 -20.25 3.72
CA GLY A 347 13.45 -20.72 4.58
C GLY A 347 13.27 -22.16 5.08
N GLN A 348 12.03 -22.64 5.20
CA GLN A 348 11.69 -23.99 5.67
C GLN A 348 11.52 -25.02 4.54
N VAL A 349 11.34 -24.58 3.29
CA VAL A 349 11.29 -25.45 2.11
C VAL A 349 12.63 -26.21 1.98
N ARG A 350 12.57 -27.53 1.83
CA ARG A 350 13.76 -28.38 1.73
C ARG A 350 14.08 -28.75 0.29
N SER A 351 13.05 -28.86 -0.55
CA SER A 351 13.16 -29.16 -1.98
C SER A 351 12.02 -28.49 -2.77
N ALA A 352 12.11 -28.51 -4.10
CA ALA A 352 11.06 -27.97 -4.97
C ALA A 352 9.67 -28.59 -4.71
N ALA A 353 9.61 -29.83 -4.19
CA ALA A 353 8.36 -30.50 -3.87
C ALA A 353 7.58 -29.85 -2.71
N ASP A 354 8.25 -29.10 -1.82
CA ASP A 354 7.61 -28.47 -0.67
C ASP A 354 7.07 -27.04 -0.97
N ILE A 355 7.30 -26.53 -2.19
CA ILE A 355 6.97 -25.15 -2.57
C ILE A 355 5.46 -24.89 -2.49
N THR A 356 4.64 -25.77 -3.08
CA THR A 356 3.18 -25.62 -3.09
C THR A 356 2.63 -25.58 -1.67
N GLN A 357 3.25 -26.30 -0.74
CA GLN A 357 2.87 -26.32 0.66
C GLN A 357 3.19 -25.00 1.37
N ALA A 358 4.33 -24.37 1.05
CA ALA A 358 4.63 -23.02 1.53
C ALA A 358 3.61 -22.00 1.01
N PHE A 359 3.22 -22.08 -0.27
CA PHE A 359 2.19 -21.21 -0.83
C PHE A 359 0.81 -21.42 -0.21
N LYS A 360 0.42 -22.67 0.06
CA LYS A 360 -0.81 -22.98 0.78
C LYS A 360 -0.84 -22.38 2.19
N ALA A 361 0.26 -22.50 2.92
CA ALA A 361 0.39 -21.92 4.25
C ALA A 361 0.33 -20.39 4.24
N TYR A 362 1.00 -19.76 3.27
CA TYR A 362 0.94 -18.32 3.05
C TYR A 362 -0.48 -17.84 2.75
N ASP A 363 -1.18 -18.49 1.81
CA ASP A 363 -2.56 -18.14 1.45
C ASP A 363 -3.50 -18.20 2.67
N ALA A 364 -3.38 -19.28 3.46
CA ALA A 364 -4.23 -19.52 4.62
C ALA A 364 -4.17 -18.39 5.66
N VAL A 365 -3.00 -17.79 5.88
CA VAL A 365 -2.82 -16.74 6.91
C VAL A 365 -2.87 -15.32 6.35
N ARG A 366 -2.43 -15.09 5.11
CA ARG A 366 -2.33 -13.76 4.52
C ARG A 366 -3.59 -13.33 3.77
N ARG A 367 -4.28 -14.24 3.09
CA ARG A 367 -5.46 -13.89 2.28
C ARG A 367 -6.60 -13.32 3.12
N PRO A 368 -7.04 -13.93 4.24
CA PRO A 368 -8.11 -13.36 5.05
C PRO A 368 -7.78 -11.97 5.60
N ARG A 369 -6.54 -11.77 6.06
CA ARG A 369 -6.08 -10.49 6.63
C ARG A 369 -6.00 -9.39 5.58
N SER A 370 -5.34 -9.65 4.46
CA SER A 370 -5.15 -8.65 3.40
C SER A 370 -6.47 -8.26 2.73
N GLN A 371 -7.39 -9.21 2.49
CA GLN A 371 -8.72 -8.89 1.97
C GLN A 371 -9.54 -8.06 2.95
N ARG A 372 -9.43 -8.33 4.26
CA ARG A 372 -10.03 -7.46 5.27
C ARG A 372 -9.46 -6.04 5.25
N VAL A 373 -8.17 -5.86 4.91
CA VAL A 373 -7.59 -4.53 4.72
C VAL A 373 -8.21 -3.85 3.50
N VAL A 374 -8.41 -4.54 2.37
CA VAL A 374 -9.10 -4.00 1.19
C VAL A 374 -10.49 -3.49 1.57
N THR A 375 -11.30 -4.34 2.18
CA THR A 375 -12.67 -4.00 2.60
C THR A 375 -12.70 -2.81 3.55
N THR A 376 -11.92 -2.87 4.64
CA THR A 376 -11.93 -1.81 5.65
C THR A 376 -11.28 -0.52 5.17
N SER A 377 -10.50 -0.55 4.08
CA SER A 377 -9.97 0.67 3.44
C SER A 377 -11.05 1.39 2.65
N LYS A 378 -11.93 0.65 1.96
CA LYS A 378 -13.11 1.22 1.33
C LYS A 378 -14.06 1.85 2.34
N GLU A 379 -14.34 1.13 3.43
CA GLU A 379 -15.15 1.63 4.56
C GLU A 379 -14.55 2.91 5.16
N ALA A 380 -13.22 3.00 5.27
CA ALA A 380 -12.54 4.21 5.73
C ALA A 380 -12.84 5.41 4.82
N GLY A 381 -12.78 5.21 3.51
CA GLY A 381 -13.12 6.26 2.54
C GLY A 381 -14.55 6.76 2.75
N CYS A 382 -15.51 5.85 2.87
CA CYS A 382 -16.90 6.22 3.16
C CYS A 382 -17.03 7.00 4.48
N LEU A 383 -16.32 6.59 5.53
CA LEU A 383 -16.30 7.29 6.82
C LEU A 383 -15.74 8.72 6.69
N TYR A 384 -14.64 8.90 5.97
CA TYR A 384 -13.98 10.21 5.81
C TYR A 384 -14.85 11.19 5.01
N GLU A 385 -15.72 10.64 4.18
CA GLU A 385 -16.56 11.36 3.23
C GLU A 385 -18.02 11.48 3.68
N MET A 386 -18.29 11.10 4.94
CA MET A 386 -19.63 11.12 5.58
C MET A 386 -20.67 10.26 4.84
N GLU A 387 -20.23 9.22 4.14
CA GLU A 387 -21.05 8.28 3.36
C GLU A 387 -21.28 6.93 4.06
N ASP A 388 -20.69 6.73 5.25
CA ASP A 388 -20.92 5.53 6.05
C ASP A 388 -22.39 5.43 6.49
N GLY A 389 -23.03 4.29 6.26
CA GLY A 389 -24.47 4.13 6.50
C GLY A 389 -24.90 4.14 7.96
N GLU A 390 -23.99 3.87 8.91
CA GLU A 390 -24.29 3.81 10.35
C GLU A 390 -23.81 5.06 11.09
N VAL A 391 -22.63 5.56 10.72
CA VAL A 391 -22.03 6.77 11.28
C VAL A 391 -22.61 8.02 10.63
N GLY A 392 -22.80 8.00 9.31
CA GLY A 392 -23.23 9.15 8.52
C GLY A 392 -22.36 10.37 8.80
N SER A 393 -22.99 11.46 9.21
CA SER A 393 -22.34 12.72 9.54
C SER A 393 -22.13 12.94 11.05
N ASP A 394 -22.35 11.94 11.91
CA ASP A 394 -22.17 12.07 13.36
C ASP A 394 -20.69 12.03 13.75
N LEU A 395 -20.14 13.17 14.19
CA LEU A 395 -18.71 13.32 14.47
C LEU A 395 -18.27 12.61 15.75
N ASP A 396 -19.19 12.35 16.69
CA ASP A 396 -18.86 11.63 17.92
C ASP A 396 -18.71 10.14 17.62
N LYS A 397 -19.64 9.57 16.82
CA LYS A 397 -19.49 8.21 16.27
C LYS A 397 -18.28 8.07 15.37
N ALA A 398 -18.03 9.06 14.50
CA ALA A 398 -16.86 9.05 13.62
C ALA A 398 -15.57 9.02 14.44
N ARG A 399 -15.48 9.85 15.50
CA ARG A 399 -14.34 9.86 16.42
C ARG A 399 -14.10 8.48 17.07
N GLU A 400 -15.15 7.83 17.55
CA GLU A 400 -15.03 6.48 18.14
C GLU A 400 -14.45 5.47 17.13
N ASN A 401 -14.97 5.47 15.91
CA ASN A 401 -14.48 4.60 14.84
C ASN A 401 -13.00 4.90 14.49
N LEU A 402 -12.67 6.18 14.25
CA LEU A 402 -11.32 6.64 13.90
C LEU A 402 -10.26 6.20 14.92
N LEU A 403 -10.57 6.27 16.21
CA LEU A 403 -9.65 5.89 17.29
C LEU A 403 -9.45 4.37 17.46
N ALA A 404 -10.27 3.54 16.81
CA ALA A 404 -10.21 2.08 16.94
C ALA A 404 -9.79 1.37 15.65
N ARG A 405 -10.22 1.88 14.49
CA ARG A 405 -10.23 1.17 13.21
C ARG A 405 -8.88 0.65 12.72
N CYS A 406 -7.78 1.36 12.98
CA CYS A 406 -6.44 0.95 12.51
C CYS A 406 -5.70 0.04 13.51
N LYS A 407 -6.18 -0.13 14.74
CA LYS A 407 -5.47 -0.88 15.79
C LYS A 407 -5.22 -2.33 15.37
N TRP A 408 -6.21 -3.03 14.84
CA TRP A 408 -6.05 -4.42 14.40
C TRP A 408 -5.06 -4.59 13.22
N ILE A 409 -4.80 -3.51 12.46
CA ILE A 409 -3.76 -3.50 11.43
C ILE A 409 -2.40 -3.33 12.10
N TRP A 410 -2.25 -2.28 12.91
CA TRP A 410 -0.96 -1.88 13.51
C TRP A 410 -0.45 -2.81 14.62
N GLU A 411 -1.36 -3.42 15.37
CA GLU A 411 -1.04 -4.24 16.56
C GLU A 411 -0.92 -5.74 16.23
N ASN A 412 -0.96 -6.11 14.95
CA ASN A 412 -0.82 -7.50 14.52
C ASN A 412 0.51 -8.12 14.96
N ASP A 413 0.45 -9.27 15.62
CA ASP A 413 1.64 -10.04 15.97
C ASP A 413 2.09 -10.88 14.76
N LEU A 414 3.02 -10.33 13.99
CA LEU A 414 3.59 -11.00 12.81
C LEU A 414 4.32 -12.29 13.17
N ASN A 415 4.94 -12.39 14.36
CA ASN A 415 5.58 -13.64 14.77
C ASN A 415 4.53 -14.72 15.07
N SER A 416 3.38 -14.34 15.66
CA SER A 416 2.27 -15.28 15.84
C SER A 416 1.70 -15.73 14.50
N GLN A 417 1.44 -14.80 13.58
CA GLN A 417 0.95 -15.12 12.24
C GLN A 417 1.94 -16.02 11.48
N PHE A 418 3.24 -15.81 11.65
CA PHE A 418 4.24 -16.71 11.07
C PHE A 418 4.17 -18.11 11.68
N ARG A 419 4.06 -18.26 13.00
CA ARG A 419 3.90 -19.58 13.64
C ARG A 419 2.65 -20.31 13.13
N GLU A 420 1.53 -19.62 12.97
CA GLU A 420 0.31 -20.18 12.38
C GLU A 420 0.56 -20.68 10.94
N ALA A 421 1.34 -19.92 10.16
CA ALA A 421 1.74 -20.33 8.82
C ALA A 421 2.65 -21.57 8.86
N GLN A 422 3.60 -21.64 9.80
CA GLN A 422 4.46 -22.81 9.98
C GLN A 422 3.65 -24.06 10.33
N ASP A 423 2.67 -23.93 11.23
CA ASP A 423 1.79 -25.03 11.62
C ASP A 423 0.92 -25.48 10.44
N ALA A 424 0.38 -24.55 9.66
CA ALA A 424 -0.34 -24.85 8.43
C ALA A 424 0.53 -25.56 7.40
N MET A 425 1.81 -25.15 7.27
CA MET A 425 2.79 -25.81 6.42
C MET A 425 3.02 -27.23 6.91
N MET A 426 3.35 -27.48 8.18
CA MET A 426 3.62 -28.83 8.69
C MET A 426 2.42 -29.78 8.64
N ASN A 427 1.22 -29.28 8.95
CA ASN A 427 0.01 -30.11 8.99
C ASN A 427 -0.48 -30.52 7.59
N GLY A 428 -0.14 -29.75 6.56
CA GLY A 428 -0.38 -30.15 5.17
C GLY A 428 0.47 -31.34 4.70
N SER A 429 1.55 -31.70 5.41
CA SER A 429 2.48 -32.78 5.01
C SER A 429 2.02 -34.15 5.52
N LYS A 430 0.93 -34.20 6.29
CA LYS A 430 0.43 -35.39 6.99
C LYS A 430 -0.77 -36.07 6.28
N ILE A 431 -1.01 -35.78 5.00
CA ILE A 431 -2.12 -36.39 4.25
C ILE A 431 -1.56 -37.36 3.21
#